data_AF-H6V942-F1
#
_entry.id   AF-H6V942-F1
#
_cell.length_a   1.000
_cell.length_b   1.000
_cell.length_c   1.000
_cell.angle_alpha   90.00
_cell.angle_beta   90.00
_cell.angle_gamma   90.00
#
_symmetry.space_group_name_H-M   'P 1'
#
loop_
_entity.id
_entity.type
_entity.pdbx_description
1 polymer ?
#
loop_
_entity_poly.entity_id
_entity_poly.type
_entity_poly.pdbx_seq_one_letter_code
_entity_poly.pdbx_strand_id
1 'polypeptide(L)'
;MGWYTTEDHLNFRKRFPNVCSFTVNKVYAVISSSVSFWIPGVIMLYMYYRIYMEADRQERMLYRSKVAALLLDKHLQINGISMGEVMRERQSIQMQPMASSKMKRERKAARTLGIIMSAFLACWLPFFLWYIITALCGDACPSPPPVVAAVFWVGYFNSALK
;
A
#
# COMPACT_ATOMS: atom_id res chain seq x y z
N MET A 1 -30.72 -12.15 -21.31
CA MET A 1 -29.93 -12.88 -20.30
C MET A 1 -29.01 -11.90 -19.58
N GLY A 2 -29.16 -11.77 -18.26
CA GLY A 2 -28.36 -10.84 -17.45
C GLY A 2 -26.96 -11.40 -17.18
N TRP A 3 -25.91 -10.69 -17.61
CA TRP A 3 -24.52 -11.12 -17.39
C TRP A 3 -24.04 -10.99 -15.93
N TYR A 4 -24.74 -10.16 -15.14
CA TYR A 4 -24.35 -9.80 -13.77
C TYR A 4 -25.26 -10.40 -12.68
N THR A 5 -26.44 -10.95 -13.04
CA THR A 5 -27.42 -11.46 -12.07
C THR A 5 -28.39 -12.45 -12.73
N THR A 6 -29.06 -13.29 -11.92
CA THR A 6 -30.05 -14.28 -12.39
C THR A 6 -31.36 -13.60 -12.83
N GLU A 7 -32.06 -14.19 -13.78
CA GLU A 7 -33.31 -13.65 -14.33
C GLU A 7 -34.42 -13.50 -13.27
N ASP A 8 -34.46 -14.42 -12.29
CA ASP A 8 -35.37 -14.36 -11.15
C ASP A 8 -35.16 -13.13 -10.27
N HIS A 9 -33.91 -12.74 -10.01
CA HIS A 9 -33.58 -11.54 -9.25
C HIS A 9 -33.94 -10.26 -10.01
N LEU A 10 -33.78 -10.25 -11.34
CA LEU A 10 -34.23 -9.13 -12.18
C LEU A 10 -35.74 -8.97 -12.10
N ASN A 11 -36.48 -10.07 -12.16
CA ASN A 11 -37.93 -10.07 -12.05
C ASN A 11 -38.40 -9.68 -10.65
N PHE A 12 -37.71 -10.12 -9.59
CA PHE A 12 -38.00 -9.70 -8.22
C PHE A 12 -37.80 -8.19 -8.03
N ARG A 13 -36.68 -7.64 -8.49
CA ARG A 13 -36.39 -6.20 -8.39
C ARG A 13 -37.39 -5.34 -9.19
N LYS A 14 -37.90 -5.86 -10.31
CA LYS A 14 -38.99 -5.22 -11.07
C LYS A 14 -40.32 -5.22 -10.30
N ARG A 15 -40.61 -6.25 -9.51
CA ARG A 15 -41.84 -6.36 -8.71
C ARG A 15 -41.78 -5.57 -7.40
N PHE A 16 -40.60 -5.38 -6.83
CA PHE A 16 -40.38 -4.66 -5.58
C PHE A 16 -39.38 -3.50 -5.75
N PRO A 17 -39.80 -2.39 -6.39
CA PRO A 17 -38.90 -1.27 -6.69
C PRO A 17 -38.36 -0.56 -5.45
N ASN A 18 -39.03 -0.68 -4.30
CA ASN A 18 -38.63 -0.06 -3.04
C ASN A 18 -37.55 -0.87 -2.27
N VAL A 19 -37.19 -2.06 -2.72
CA VAL A 19 -36.20 -2.92 -2.06
C VAL A 19 -34.88 -2.84 -2.83
N CYS A 20 -33.86 -2.26 -2.20
CA CYS A 20 -32.51 -2.21 -2.76
C CYS A 20 -31.72 -3.45 -2.30
N SER A 21 -31.66 -4.49 -3.14
CA SER A 21 -30.72 -5.60 -2.97
C SER A 21 -29.92 -5.82 -4.25
N PHE A 22 -28.60 -5.77 -4.13
CA PHE A 22 -27.67 -6.00 -5.25
C PHE A 22 -27.18 -7.44 -5.19
N THR A 23 -28.00 -8.35 -5.72
CA THR A 23 -27.67 -9.77 -5.80
C THR A 23 -27.02 -10.04 -7.15
N VAL A 24 -25.71 -10.30 -7.14
CA VAL A 24 -24.93 -10.61 -8.36
C VAL A 24 -24.57 -12.08 -8.43
N ASN A 25 -24.30 -12.57 -9.64
CA ASN A 25 -23.82 -13.93 -9.79
C ASN A 25 -22.41 -14.07 -9.17
N LYS A 26 -22.06 -15.30 -8.78
CA LYS A 26 -20.79 -15.60 -8.09
C LYS A 26 -19.58 -15.16 -8.90
N VAL A 27 -19.62 -15.41 -10.21
CA VAL A 27 -18.51 -15.13 -11.13
C VAL A 27 -18.27 -13.62 -11.28
N TYR A 28 -19.34 -12.85 -11.41
CA TYR A 28 -19.35 -11.40 -11.49
C TYR A 28 -18.86 -10.78 -10.19
N ALA A 29 -19.31 -11.29 -9.03
CA ALA A 29 -18.85 -10.82 -7.73
C ALA A 29 -17.33 -10.97 -7.58
N VAL A 30 -16.79 -12.11 -8.00
CA VAL A 30 -15.34 -12.37 -7.98
C VAL A 30 -14.62 -11.46 -8.96
N ILE A 31 -15.02 -11.44 -10.24
CA ILE A 31 -14.33 -10.66 -11.28
C ILE A 31 -14.37 -9.15 -10.98
N SER A 32 -15.54 -8.62 -10.60
CA SER A 32 -15.68 -7.18 -10.29
C SER A 32 -14.81 -6.80 -9.09
N SER A 33 -14.81 -7.60 -8.02
CA SER A 33 -13.93 -7.37 -6.87
C SER A 33 -12.45 -7.48 -7.24
N SER A 34 -12.09 -8.44 -8.10
CA SER A 34 -10.70 -8.65 -8.51
C SER A 34 -10.15 -7.46 -9.28
N VAL A 35 -10.90 -6.94 -10.24
CA VAL A 35 -10.46 -5.79 -11.05
C VAL A 35 -10.42 -4.51 -10.21
N SER A 36 -11.35 -4.32 -9.28
CA SER A 36 -11.43 -3.11 -8.47
C SER A 36 -10.51 -3.09 -7.25
N PHE A 37 -10.17 -4.25 -6.68
CA PHE A 37 -9.47 -4.30 -5.39
C PHE A 37 -8.28 -5.24 -5.36
N TRP A 38 -8.47 -6.51 -5.73
CA TRP A 38 -7.40 -7.50 -5.57
C TRP A 38 -6.22 -7.26 -6.51
N ILE A 39 -6.49 -6.97 -7.79
CA ILE A 39 -5.44 -6.72 -8.78
C ILE A 39 -4.71 -5.41 -8.47
N PRO A 40 -5.38 -4.25 -8.32
CA PRO A 40 -4.70 -3.02 -7.92
C PRO A 40 -3.97 -3.16 -6.58
N GLY A 41 -4.58 -3.85 -5.60
CA GLY A 41 -4.00 -4.07 -4.28
C GLY A 41 -2.71 -4.89 -4.32
N VAL A 42 -2.70 -6.01 -5.04
CA VAL A 42 -1.50 -6.84 -5.20
C VAL A 42 -0.39 -6.08 -5.93
N ILE A 43 -0.71 -5.33 -6.99
CA ILE A 43 0.25 -4.50 -7.72
C ILE A 43 0.85 -3.43 -6.79
N MET A 44 0.01 -2.75 -6.00
CA MET A 44 0.47 -1.75 -5.04
C MET A 44 1.37 -2.36 -3.95
N LEU A 45 1.00 -3.51 -3.38
CA LEU A 45 1.82 -4.21 -2.38
C LEU A 45 3.18 -4.63 -2.96
N TYR A 46 3.19 -5.19 -4.17
CA TYR A 46 4.41 -5.58 -4.85
C TYR A 46 5.30 -4.37 -5.15
N MET A 47 4.73 -3.28 -5.69
CA MET A 47 5.45 -2.04 -5.94
C MET A 47 6.04 -1.47 -4.63
N TYR A 48 5.28 -1.48 -3.53
CA TYR A 48 5.76 -1.03 -2.22
C TYR A 48 6.88 -1.89 -1.68
N TYR A 49 6.75 -3.22 -1.79
CA TYR A 49 7.79 -4.14 -1.39
C TYR A 49 9.10 -3.86 -2.15
N ARG A 50 9.00 -3.60 -3.46
CA ARG A 50 10.14 -3.22 -4.30
C ARG A 50 10.76 -1.89 -3.86
N ILE A 51 9.93 -0.87 -3.59
CA ILE A 51 10.40 0.44 -3.10
C ILE A 51 11.07 0.30 -1.73
N TYR A 52 10.49 -0.47 -0.81
CA TYR A 52 11.04 -0.74 0.50
C TYR A 52 12.40 -1.44 0.40
N MET A 53 12.51 -2.45 -0.45
CA MET A 53 13.77 -3.14 -0.70
C MET A 53 14.85 -2.21 -1.26
N GLU A 54 14.50 -1.34 -2.21
CA GLU A 54 15.42 -0.36 -2.77
C GLU A 54 15.84 0.69 -1.73
N ALA A 55 14.90 1.10 -0.88
CA ALA A 55 15.18 1.99 0.23
C ALA A 55 16.14 1.34 1.25
N ASP A 56 15.87 0.12 1.66
CA ASP A 56 16.70 -0.63 2.58
C ASP A 56 18.11 -0.92 2.01
N ARG A 57 18.19 -1.18 0.69
CA ARG A 57 19.48 -1.28 -0.03
C ARG A 57 20.28 0.03 0.01
N GLN A 58 19.64 1.17 -0.26
CA GLN A 58 20.28 2.48 -0.21
C GLN A 58 20.76 2.86 1.21
N GLU A 59 20.01 2.51 2.26
CA GLU A 59 20.42 2.75 3.65
C GLU A 59 21.65 1.95 4.03
N ARG A 60 21.70 0.66 3.67
CA ARG A 60 22.88 -0.18 3.88
C ARG A 60 24.13 0.35 3.18
N MET A 61 24.01 0.84 1.95
CA MET A 61 25.14 1.41 1.21
C MET A 61 25.64 2.70 1.89
N LEU A 62 24.74 3.57 2.35
CA LEU A 62 25.10 4.77 3.11
C LEU A 62 25.78 4.45 4.46
N TYR A 63 25.29 3.44 5.18
CA TYR A 63 25.90 2.98 6.43
C TYR A 63 27.33 2.48 6.20
N ARG A 64 27.53 1.61 5.20
CA ARG A 64 28.86 1.07 4.84
C ARG A 64 29.85 2.17 4.46
N SER A 65 29.45 3.13 3.63
CA SER A 65 30.32 4.25 3.21
C SER A 65 30.72 5.15 4.39
N LYS A 66 29.80 5.41 5.33
CA LYS A 66 30.11 6.16 6.56
C LYS A 66 31.11 5.42 7.44
N VAL A 67 30.93 4.11 7.64
CA VAL A 67 31.85 3.29 8.42
C VAL A 67 33.24 3.26 7.77
N ALA A 68 33.32 3.06 6.46
CA ALA A 68 34.60 3.11 5.73
C ALA A 68 35.30 4.48 5.88
N ALA A 69 34.55 5.59 5.80
CA ALA A 69 35.09 6.93 6.01
C ALA A 69 35.60 7.15 7.46
N LEU A 70 34.87 6.68 8.47
CA LEU A 70 35.29 6.77 9.88
C LEU A 70 36.55 5.93 10.16
N LEU A 71 36.67 4.75 9.56
CA LEU A 71 37.87 3.92 9.69
C LEU A 71 39.08 4.55 9.01
N LEU A 72 38.89 5.18 7.84
CA LEU A 72 39.94 5.90 7.14
C LEU A 72 40.43 7.12 7.95
N ASP A 73 39.51 7.89 8.52
CA ASP A 73 39.82 9.04 9.39
C ASP A 73 40.64 8.62 10.62
N LYS A 74 40.23 7.53 11.27
CA LYS A 74 40.97 6.95 12.40
C LYS A 74 42.39 6.55 12.02
N HIS A 75 42.60 5.98 10.83
CA HIS A 75 43.93 5.59 10.35
C HIS A 75 44.80 6.81 10.00
N LEU A 76 44.21 7.91 9.52
CA LEU A 76 44.93 9.13 9.18
C LEU A 76 45.33 9.95 10.41
N GLN A 77 44.50 9.99 11.46
CA GLN A 77 44.86 10.62 12.72
C GLN A 77 46.07 9.97 13.40
N ILE A 78 46.22 8.64 13.29
CA ILE A 78 47.38 7.91 13.82
C ILE A 78 48.69 8.36 13.15
N ASN A 79 48.62 8.79 11.88
CA ASN A 79 49.78 9.25 11.11
C ASN A 79 50.07 10.77 11.25
N GLY A 80 49.38 11.49 12.14
CA GLY A 80 49.73 12.87 12.52
C GLY A 80 49.37 13.97 11.51
N ILE A 81 48.59 13.68 10.46
CA ILE A 81 48.08 14.68 9.51
C ILE A 81 46.62 14.98 9.87
N SER A 82 46.35 16.16 10.42
CA SER A 82 44.99 16.60 10.75
C SER A 82 44.14 16.74 9.48
N MET A 83 43.16 15.85 9.31
CA MET A 83 42.16 15.91 8.21
C MET A 83 41.27 17.16 8.26
N GLY A 84 41.34 17.96 9.34
CA GLY A 84 40.56 19.19 9.51
C GLY A 84 40.86 20.27 8.46
N GLU A 85 42.09 20.35 7.95
CA GLU A 85 42.46 21.32 6.90
C GLU A 85 42.15 20.82 5.48
N VAL A 86 42.44 19.55 5.19
CA VAL A 86 42.24 18.96 3.84
C VAL A 86 40.75 18.80 3.50
N MET A 87 39.90 18.52 4.49
CA MET A 87 38.46 18.36 4.29
C MET A 87 37.75 19.67 3.92
N ARG A 88 38.30 20.82 4.33
CA ARG A 88 37.76 22.16 4.00
C ARG A 88 37.99 22.53 2.53
N GLU A 89 39.06 22.03 1.91
CA GLU A 89 39.38 22.29 0.50
C GLU A 89 38.59 21.36 -0.45
N ARG A 90 38.41 20.08 -0.09
CA ARG A 90 37.67 19.11 -0.91
C ARG A 90 36.15 19.32 -0.95
N GLN A 91 35.61 20.12 -0.02
CA GLN A 91 34.19 20.50 -0.01
C GLN A 91 33.81 21.36 -1.24
N SER A 92 34.79 21.88 -1.99
CA SER A 92 34.60 22.72 -3.18
C SER A 92 34.52 21.97 -4.53
N ILE A 93 35.01 20.72 -4.65
CA ILE A 93 35.21 20.07 -5.98
C ILE A 93 34.29 18.87 -6.28
N GLN A 94 33.63 18.22 -5.32
CA GLN A 94 32.78 17.04 -5.63
C GLN A 94 31.27 17.31 -5.49
N MET A 95 30.70 17.78 -6.61
CA MET A 95 29.42 17.36 -7.18
C MET A 95 28.24 17.23 -6.19
N GLN A 96 27.53 18.35 -6.00
CA GLN A 96 26.10 18.43 -5.68
C GLN A 96 25.49 17.41 -4.68
N PRO A 97 25.06 17.84 -3.48
CA PRO A 97 24.05 17.08 -2.73
C PRO A 97 22.64 17.22 -3.33
N MET A 98 22.51 17.71 -4.57
CA MET A 98 21.25 17.97 -5.25
C MET A 98 20.47 16.66 -5.54
N ALA A 99 21.18 15.55 -5.76
CA ALA A 99 20.57 14.21 -5.86
C ALA A 99 20.15 13.65 -4.50
N SER A 100 20.97 13.83 -3.44
CA SER A 100 20.69 13.32 -2.09
C SER A 100 19.48 14.02 -1.43
N SER A 101 19.30 15.32 -1.67
CA SER A 101 18.13 16.07 -1.18
C SER A 101 16.84 15.74 -1.92
N LYS A 102 16.90 15.55 -3.25
CA LYS A 102 15.77 15.04 -4.06
C LYS A 102 15.36 13.64 -3.63
N MET A 103 16.30 12.69 -3.50
CA MET A 103 16.03 11.31 -3.08
C MET A 103 15.43 11.20 -1.67
N LYS A 104 15.87 12.04 -0.72
CA LYS A 104 15.28 12.08 0.64
C LYS A 104 13.84 12.60 0.63
N ARG A 105 13.54 13.60 -0.22
CA ARG A 105 12.19 14.15 -0.37
C ARG A 105 11.26 13.18 -1.11
N GLU A 106 11.77 12.51 -2.14
CA GLU A 106 11.06 11.46 -2.89
C GLU A 106 10.69 10.26 -2.00
N ARG A 107 11.60 9.82 -1.13
CA ARG A 107 11.30 8.79 -0.12
C ARG A 107 10.21 9.20 0.86
N LYS A 108 10.20 10.47 1.27
CA LYS A 108 9.19 10.97 2.22
C LYS A 108 7.80 10.98 1.59
N ALA A 109 7.69 11.37 0.32
CA ALA A 109 6.45 11.28 -0.44
C ALA A 109 5.98 9.83 -0.64
N ALA A 110 6.90 8.92 -1.02
CA ALA A 110 6.61 7.51 -1.18
C ALA A 110 6.16 6.84 0.14
N ARG A 111 6.69 7.27 1.29
CA ARG A 111 6.29 6.75 2.61
C ARG A 111 4.86 7.13 2.96
N THR A 112 4.45 8.37 2.73
CA THR A 112 3.08 8.84 3.00
C THR A 112 2.08 8.14 2.09
N LEU A 113 2.40 8.00 0.80
CA LEU A 113 1.58 7.21 -0.13
C LEU A 113 1.41 5.76 0.36
N GLY A 114 2.42 5.19 1.02
CA GLY A 114 2.38 3.79 1.47
C GLY A 114 1.50 3.60 2.69
N ILE A 115 1.52 4.58 3.59
CA ILE A 115 0.65 4.60 4.76
C ILE A 115 -0.81 4.74 4.32
N ILE A 116 -1.10 5.67 3.41
CA ILE A 116 -2.48 5.88 2.92
C ILE A 116 -2.98 4.64 2.17
N MET A 117 -2.16 4.02 1.31
CA MET A 117 -2.57 2.86 0.53
C MET A 117 -2.70 1.58 1.37
N SER A 118 -1.82 1.37 2.37
CA SER A 118 -1.95 0.24 3.30
C SER A 118 -3.14 0.39 4.23
N ALA A 119 -3.43 1.60 4.72
CA ALA A 119 -4.64 1.89 5.47
C ALA A 119 -5.89 1.65 4.61
N PHE A 120 -5.89 2.13 3.37
CA PHE A 120 -6.98 1.88 2.42
C PHE A 120 -7.22 0.38 2.21
N LEU A 121 -6.17 -0.40 1.95
CA LEU A 121 -6.27 -1.86 1.80
C LEU A 121 -6.73 -2.55 3.08
N ALA A 122 -6.18 -2.22 4.24
CA ALA A 122 -6.55 -2.84 5.52
C ALA A 122 -8.01 -2.54 5.90
N CYS A 123 -8.51 -1.35 5.57
CA CYS A 123 -9.92 -1.00 5.74
C CYS A 123 -10.80 -1.71 4.70
N TRP A 124 -10.39 -1.82 3.43
CA TRP A 124 -11.26 -2.46 2.43
C TRP A 124 -11.21 -3.99 2.41
N LEU A 125 -10.13 -4.60 2.93
CA LEU A 125 -9.95 -6.05 2.97
C LEU A 125 -11.06 -6.81 3.71
N PRO A 126 -11.51 -6.44 4.93
CA PRO A 126 -12.62 -7.11 5.59
C PRO A 126 -13.95 -6.96 4.82
N PHE A 127 -14.20 -5.81 4.19
CA PHE A 127 -15.38 -5.60 3.35
C PHE A 127 -15.38 -6.50 2.12
N PHE A 128 -14.28 -6.52 1.36
CA PHE A 128 -14.17 -7.34 0.16
C PHE A 128 -14.13 -8.84 0.47
N LEU A 129 -13.50 -9.24 1.57
CA LEU A 129 -13.54 -10.63 2.04
C LEU A 129 -14.97 -11.04 2.39
N TRP A 130 -15.71 -10.22 3.14
CA TRP A 130 -17.12 -10.49 3.43
C TRP A 130 -17.99 -10.55 2.17
N TYR A 131 -17.79 -9.61 1.23
CA TYR A 131 -18.52 -9.58 -0.04
C TYR A 131 -18.27 -10.85 -0.88
N ILE A 132 -17.02 -11.31 -0.96
CA ILE A 132 -16.68 -12.56 -1.66
C ILE A 132 -17.23 -13.78 -0.92
N ILE A 133 -17.12 -13.83 0.41
CA ILE A 133 -17.64 -14.95 1.21
C ILE A 133 -19.16 -15.07 1.06
N THR A 134 -19.89 -13.97 1.16
CA THR A 134 -21.35 -13.96 0.98
C THR A 134 -21.75 -14.29 -0.45
N ALA A 135 -21.02 -13.80 -1.46
CA ALA A 135 -21.28 -14.14 -2.85
C ALA A 135 -21.00 -15.62 -3.18
N LEU A 136 -19.93 -16.21 -2.64
CA LEU A 136 -19.54 -17.59 -2.92
C LEU A 136 -20.40 -18.60 -2.15
N CYS A 137 -20.66 -18.32 -0.87
CA CYS A 137 -21.27 -19.24 0.08
C CYS A 137 -22.80 -19.08 0.17
N GLY A 138 -23.35 -17.92 -0.22
CA GLY A 138 -24.80 -17.69 -0.28
C GLY A 138 -25.52 -18.05 1.03
N ASP A 139 -26.58 -18.85 0.93
CA ASP A 139 -27.41 -19.27 2.06
C ASP A 139 -26.70 -20.22 3.05
N ALA A 140 -25.57 -20.82 2.67
CA ALA A 140 -24.79 -21.69 3.55
C ALA A 140 -23.95 -20.92 4.58
N CYS A 141 -23.74 -19.61 4.36
CA CYS A 141 -23.03 -18.73 5.28
C CYS A 141 -23.97 -17.61 5.77
N PRO A 142 -24.85 -17.88 6.76
CA PRO A 142 -25.66 -16.83 7.36
C PRO A 142 -24.73 -15.78 8.00
N SER A 143 -24.77 -14.56 7.49
CA SER A 143 -23.92 -13.46 7.96
C SER A 143 -24.45 -12.96 9.32
N PRO A 144 -23.75 -13.20 10.45
CA PRO A 144 -24.24 -12.77 11.74
C PRO A 144 -24.16 -11.23 11.87
N PRO A 145 -25.04 -10.59 12.65
CA PRO A 145 -25.09 -9.13 12.80
C PRO A 145 -23.76 -8.43 13.11
N PRO A 146 -22.83 -9.01 13.89
CA PRO A 146 -21.52 -8.40 14.15
C PRO A 146 -20.67 -8.23 12.90
N VAL A 147 -20.80 -9.13 11.91
CA VAL A 147 -20.04 -9.06 10.66
C VAL A 147 -20.57 -7.92 9.79
N VAL A 148 -21.88 -7.77 9.73
CA VAL A 148 -22.53 -6.65 9.03
C VAL A 148 -22.13 -5.34 9.69
N ALA A 149 -22.20 -5.25 11.02
CA ALA A 149 -21.77 -4.07 11.77
C ALA A 149 -20.29 -3.74 11.50
N ALA A 150 -19.38 -4.71 11.58
CA ALA A 150 -17.96 -4.51 11.30
C ALA A 150 -17.74 -3.97 9.88
N VAL A 151 -18.43 -4.52 8.88
CA VAL A 151 -18.35 -4.07 7.49
C VAL A 151 -18.84 -2.61 7.33
N PHE A 152 -19.95 -2.25 7.97
CA PHE A 152 -20.46 -0.87 7.97
C PHE A 152 -19.52 0.10 8.70
N TRP A 153 -19.03 -0.25 9.88
CA TRP A 153 -18.09 0.56 10.66
C TRP A 153 -16.80 0.81 9.90
N VAL A 154 -16.28 -0.21 9.23
CA VAL A 154 -15.07 -0.09 8.43
C VAL A 154 -15.29 0.79 7.19
N GLY A 155 -16.48 0.75 6.58
CA GLY A 155 -16.89 1.70 5.55
C GLY A 155 -16.88 3.16 6.05
N TYR A 156 -17.35 3.41 7.28
CA TYR A 156 -17.28 4.73 7.90
C TYR A 156 -15.84 5.18 8.16
N PHE A 157 -14.96 4.29 8.61
CA PHE A 157 -13.54 4.61 8.77
C PHE A 157 -12.86 4.96 7.44
N ASN A 158 -13.25 4.33 6.32
CA ASN A 158 -12.68 4.67 5.00
C ASN A 158 -13.03 6.09 4.56
N SER A 159 -14.26 6.53 4.82
CA SER A 159 -14.71 7.90 4.51
C SER A 159 -14.12 8.96 5.44
N ALA A 160 -13.69 8.57 6.65
CA ALA A 160 -13.01 9.48 7.58
C ALA A 160 -11.49 9.58 7.32
N LEU A 161 -10.92 8.58 6.64
CA LEU A 161 -9.49 8.50 6.32
C LEU A 161 -9.17 9.10 4.93
N LYS A 162 -10.19 9.23 4.06
CA LYS A 162 -10.17 10.05 2.84
C LYS A 162 -10.47 11.50 3.16
#